data_AF-A0AAD6PGJ1-F1
#
_entry.id   AF-A0AAD6PGJ1-F1
#
_cell.length_a   1.000
_cell.length_b   1.000
_cell.length_c   1.000
_cell.angle_alpha   90.00
_cell.angle_beta   90.00
_cell.angle_gamma   90.00
#
_symmetry.space_group_name_H-M   'P 1'
#
loop_
_entity.id
_entity.type
_entity.pdbx_description
1 polymer ?
#
loop_
_entity_poly.entity_id
_entity_poly.type
_entity_poly.pdbx_seq_one_letter_code
_entity_poly.pdbx_strand_id
1 'polypeptide(L)'
;MIDDMSLMEVAAHGSSDHVLDFMHYCHTLTSELGCSLITLNHEDIYTSMERPAFMLQIKYLVDVLIKAEPLATGLAADVHGQLTVLNWGSCNVKGSSNNKISNFHFKVKENSVEYFYPGTRT
;
A
#
# COMPACT_ATOMS: atom_id res chain seq x y z
N MET A 1 -12.12 5.05 -4.98
CA MET A 1 -11.16 5.20 -3.86
C MET A 1 -11.81 4.63 -2.63
N ILE A 2 -11.10 3.77 -1.90
CA ILE A 2 -11.54 3.20 -0.62
C ILE A 2 -10.52 3.68 0.42
N ASP A 3 -10.98 4.45 1.40
CA ASP A 3 -10.08 5.17 2.30
C ASP A 3 -9.59 4.29 3.46
N ASP A 4 -10.45 3.51 4.11
CA ASP A 4 -10.00 2.64 5.20
C ASP A 4 -10.63 1.25 5.08
N MET A 5 -9.84 0.30 4.57
CA MET A 5 -10.27 -1.09 4.43
C MET A 5 -10.45 -1.80 5.76
N SER A 6 -9.76 -1.38 6.83
CA SER A 6 -9.87 -2.01 8.15
C SER A 6 -11.27 -1.80 8.75
N LEU A 7 -11.90 -0.65 8.51
CA LEU A 7 -13.27 -0.39 8.92
C LEU A 7 -14.28 -1.26 8.17
N MET A 8 -13.97 -1.66 6.93
CA MET A 8 -14.82 -2.56 6.16
C MET A 8 -14.83 -3.97 6.76
N GLU A 9 -13.71 -4.44 7.31
CA GLU A 9 -13.66 -5.70 8.05
C GLU A 9 -14.56 -5.64 9.30
N VAL A 10 -14.55 -4.51 10.02
CA VAL A 10 -15.45 -4.29 11.17
C VAL A 10 -16.92 -4.29 10.72
N ALA A 11 -17.25 -3.59 9.63
CA ALA A 11 -18.59 -3.57 9.07
C ALA A 11 -19.06 -4.96 8.58
N ALA A 12 -18.12 -5.80 8.13
CA ALA A 12 -18.35 -7.19 7.75
C ALA A 12 -18.30 -8.17 8.94
N HIS A 13 -18.43 -7.68 10.18
CA HIS A 13 -18.41 -8.49 11.40
C HIS A 13 -17.14 -9.34 11.58
N GLY A 14 -15.98 -8.82 11.12
CA GLY A 14 -14.70 -9.51 11.19
C GLY A 14 -14.46 -10.54 10.09
N SER A 15 -15.33 -10.61 9.08
CA SER A 15 -15.20 -11.52 7.94
C SER A 15 -14.25 -10.93 6.89
N SER A 16 -12.99 -11.37 6.92
CA SER A 16 -12.00 -10.98 5.90
C SER A 16 -12.38 -11.48 4.50
N ASP A 17 -13.07 -12.62 4.39
CA ASP A 17 -13.52 -13.19 3.10
C ASP A 17 -14.48 -12.24 2.38
N HIS A 18 -15.45 -11.66 3.09
CA HIS A 18 -16.38 -10.69 2.47
C HIS A 18 -15.67 -9.43 1.98
N VAL A 19 -14.66 -8.97 2.71
CA VAL A 19 -13.81 -7.84 2.31
C VAL A 19 -13.03 -8.19 1.05
N LEU A 20 -12.42 -9.37 0.99
CA LEU A 20 -11.65 -9.84 -0.16
C LEU A 20 -12.52 -10.03 -1.41
N ASP A 21 -13.70 -10.63 -1.26
CA ASP A 21 -14.65 -10.81 -2.36
C ASP A 21 -15.06 -9.46 -2.95
N PHE A 22 -15.35 -8.48 -2.08
CA PHE A 22 -15.66 -7.12 -2.50
C PHE A 22 -14.48 -6.47 -3.23
N MET A 23 -13.26 -6.62 -2.70
CA MET A 23 -12.05 -6.09 -3.33
C MET A 23 -11.78 -6.72 -4.70
N HIS A 24 -11.98 -8.03 -4.84
CA HIS A 24 -11.84 -8.76 -6.10
C HIS A 24 -12.89 -8.30 -7.12
N TYR A 25 -14.14 -8.08 -6.68
CA TYR A 25 -15.20 -7.53 -7.52
C TYR A 25 -14.83 -6.13 -8.03
N CYS A 26 -14.41 -5.23 -7.13
CA CYS A 26 -13.95 -3.90 -7.52
C CYS A 26 -12.76 -3.93 -8.47
N HIS A 27 -11.80 -4.83 -8.25
CA HIS A 27 -10.66 -5.03 -9.15
C HIS A 27 -11.12 -5.50 -10.53
N THR A 28 -12.08 -6.43 -10.63
CA THR A 28 -12.58 -6.90 -11.93
C THR A 28 -13.24 -5.76 -12.72
N LEU A 29 -13.98 -4.89 -12.05
CA LEU A 29 -14.60 -3.71 -12.65
C LEU A 29 -13.59 -2.70 -13.23
N THR A 30 -12.34 -2.65 -12.73
CA THR A 30 -11.32 -1.73 -13.28
C THR A 30 -10.99 -2.07 -14.72
N SER A 31 -10.95 -3.37 -15.07
CA SER A 31 -10.68 -3.85 -16.42
C SER A 31 -11.87 -3.62 -17.35
N GLU A 32 -13.10 -3.76 -16.85
CA GLU A 32 -14.32 -3.55 -17.63
C GLU A 32 -14.57 -2.06 -17.92
N LEU A 33 -14.30 -1.19 -16.95
CA LEU A 33 -14.61 0.24 -17.01
C LEU A 33 -13.39 1.11 -17.38
N GLY A 34 -12.19 0.53 -17.45
CA GLY A 34 -10.95 1.26 -17.72
C GLY A 34 -10.61 2.28 -16.63
N CYS A 35 -10.91 1.98 -15.36
CA CYS A 35 -10.67 2.87 -14.22
C CYS A 35 -9.55 2.35 -13.31
N SER A 36 -9.20 3.11 -12.26
CA SER A 36 -8.19 2.70 -11.28
C SER A 36 -8.82 2.56 -9.90
N LEU A 37 -8.48 1.47 -9.21
CA LEU A 37 -8.86 1.24 -7.82
C LEU A 37 -7.71 1.65 -6.90
N ILE A 38 -7.97 2.59 -6.00
CA ILE A 38 -7.02 3.06 -5.00
C ILE A 38 -7.62 2.72 -3.63
N THR A 39 -6.85 2.00 -2.82
CA THR A 39 -7.25 1.56 -1.48
C THR A 39 -6.17 1.89 -0.46
N LEU A 40 -6.58 2.46 0.67
CA LEU A 40 -5.71 2.69 1.82
C LEU A 40 -6.07 1.72 2.96
N ASN A 41 -5.03 1.30 3.67
CA ASN A 41 -5.12 0.36 4.77
C ASN A 41 -4.00 0.61 5.78
N HIS A 42 -4.26 0.26 7.03
CA HIS A 42 -3.34 0.41 8.16
C HIS A 42 -2.69 -0.94 8.48
N GLU A 43 -1.38 -1.07 8.23
CA GLU A 43 -0.65 -2.34 8.43
C GLU A 43 -0.55 -2.73 9.91
N ASP A 44 -0.44 -1.75 10.81
CA ASP A 44 -0.32 -1.93 12.25
C ASP A 44 -1.52 -2.63 12.89
N ILE A 45 -2.73 -2.45 12.34
CA ILE A 45 -3.94 -3.16 12.80
C ILE A 45 -3.79 -4.69 12.70
N TYR A 46 -3.02 -5.18 11.72
CA TYR A 46 -2.84 -6.61 11.47
C TYR A 46 -1.57 -7.18 12.12
N THR A 47 -0.73 -6.36 12.76
CA THR A 47 0.57 -6.80 13.32
C THR A 47 0.46 -7.71 14.54
N SER A 48 -0.63 -7.62 15.31
CA SER A 48 -0.87 -8.42 16.51
C SER A 48 -1.73 -9.67 16.27
N MET A 49 -2.30 -9.80 15.07
CA MET A 49 -3.26 -10.83 14.71
C MET A 49 -2.58 -11.94 13.91
N GLU A 50 -3.03 -13.19 14.08
CA GLU A 50 -2.77 -14.32 13.14
C GLU A 50 -3.47 -14.10 11.77
N ARG A 51 -3.55 -12.85 11.29
CA ARG A 51 -4.10 -12.49 9.97
C ARG A 51 -3.05 -12.07 8.92
N PRO A 52 -1.82 -12.63 8.87
CA PRO A 52 -0.92 -12.33 7.75
C PRO A 52 -1.50 -12.81 6.40
N ALA A 53 -2.43 -13.77 6.41
CA ALA A 53 -3.09 -14.28 5.21
C ALA A 53 -3.89 -13.20 4.45
N PHE A 54 -4.67 -12.37 5.15
CA PHE A 54 -5.49 -11.32 4.52
C PHE A 54 -4.62 -10.28 3.80
N MET A 55 -3.57 -9.80 4.48
CA MET A 55 -2.63 -8.84 3.89
C MET A 55 -1.84 -9.42 2.72
N LEU A 56 -1.50 -10.71 2.76
CA LEU A 56 -0.88 -11.38 1.62
C LEU A 56 -1.83 -11.42 0.42
N GLN A 57 -3.10 -11.78 0.62
CA GLN A 57 -4.09 -11.86 -0.46
C GLN A 57 -4.36 -10.50 -1.11
N ILE A 58 -4.50 -9.44 -0.32
CA ILE A 58 -4.62 -8.08 -0.86
C ILE A 58 -3.35 -7.69 -1.65
N LYS A 59 -2.16 -8.03 -1.14
CA LYS A 59 -0.89 -7.78 -1.86
C LYS A 59 -0.81 -8.51 -3.21
N TYR A 60 -1.48 -9.65 -3.37
CA TYR A 60 -1.58 -10.34 -4.66
C TYR A 60 -2.55 -9.68 -5.65
N LEU A 61 -3.54 -8.92 -5.17
CA LEU A 61 -4.52 -8.22 -6.00
C LEU A 61 -4.04 -6.86 -6.52
N VAL A 62 -2.99 -6.27 -5.94
CA VAL A 62 -2.53 -4.93 -6.30
C VAL A 62 -1.45 -4.95 -7.37
N ASP A 63 -1.54 -4.02 -8.32
CA ASP A 63 -0.47 -3.78 -9.31
C ASP A 63 0.69 -2.98 -8.71
N VAL A 64 0.36 -2.03 -7.83
CA VAL A 64 1.32 -1.12 -7.18
C VAL A 64 1.00 -1.03 -5.70
N LEU A 65 1.99 -1.32 -4.86
CA LEU A 65 1.92 -1.10 -3.42
C LEU A 65 2.72 0.14 -3.04
N ILE A 66 2.07 1.09 -2.38
CA ILE A 66 2.70 2.28 -1.83
C ILE A 66 2.63 2.18 -0.31
N LYS A 67 3.79 2.15 0.36
CA LYS A 67 3.88 2.13 1.83
C LYS A 67 4.36 3.48 2.33
N ALA A 68 3.59 4.11 3.20
CA ALA A 68 4.01 5.27 3.97
C ALA A 68 4.39 4.80 5.38
N GLU A 69 5.66 4.98 5.74
CA GLU A 69 6.21 4.44 6.99
C GLU A 69 6.95 5.56 7.74
N PRO A 70 6.98 5.52 9.09
CA PRO A 70 7.86 6.41 9.85
C PRO A 70 9.33 6.09 9.55
N LEU A 71 10.22 7.04 9.84
CA LEU A 71 11.65 6.78 9.78
C LEU A 71 12.07 5.78 10.87
N ALA A 72 12.83 4.75 10.48
CA ALA A 72 13.38 3.78 11.42
C ALA A 72 14.31 4.42 12.48
N THR A 73 14.88 5.59 12.18
CA THR A 73 15.74 6.34 13.11
C THR A 73 14.97 7.19 14.13
N GLY A 74 13.64 7.21 14.08
CA GLY A 74 12.80 8.05 14.95
C GLY A 74 12.39 9.37 14.29
N LEU A 75 12.01 10.34 15.11
CA LEU A 75 11.43 11.61 14.65
C LEU A 75 12.51 12.60 14.19
N ALA A 76 12.24 13.31 13.10
CA ALA A 76 13.07 14.41 12.61
C ALA A 76 12.22 15.61 12.21
N ALA A 77 12.74 16.82 12.39
CA ALA A 77 12.04 18.07 12.05
C ALA A 77 11.91 18.30 10.54
N ASP A 78 12.83 17.74 9.76
CA ASP A 78 12.92 17.95 8.31
C ASP A 78 12.48 16.75 7.48
N VAL A 79 12.27 15.60 8.12
CA VAL A 79 11.84 14.37 7.45
C VAL A 79 10.82 13.67 8.34
N HIS A 80 9.58 13.58 7.88
CA HIS A 80 8.47 13.04 8.67
C HIS A 80 8.27 11.54 8.45
N GLY A 81 8.77 11.00 7.34
CA GLY A 81 8.72 9.57 7.05
C GLY A 81 9.32 9.22 5.70
N GLN A 82 9.10 7.97 5.30
CA GLN A 82 9.50 7.41 4.03
C GLN A 82 8.31 6.88 3.25
N LEU A 83 8.38 7.00 1.93
CA LEU A 83 7.41 6.46 0.99
C LEU A 83 8.13 5.42 0.12
N THR A 84 7.70 4.17 0.23
CA THR A 84 8.21 3.05 -0.57
C THR A 84 7.19 2.69 -1.63
N VAL A 85 7.58 2.76 -2.90
CA VAL A 85 6.74 2.36 -4.04
C VAL A 85 7.27 1.04 -4.58
N LEU A 86 6.44 0.01 -4.55
CA LEU A 86 6.69 -1.32 -5.07
C LEU A 86 5.75 -1.57 -6.25
N ASN A 87 6.32 -1.74 -7.44
CA ASN A 87 5.54 -2.21 -8.59
C ASN A 87 5.55 -3.74 -8.60
N TRP A 88 4.39 -4.35 -8.32
CA TRP A 88 4.18 -5.79 -8.32
C TRP A 88 3.83 -6.30 -9.73
N GLY A 89 3.28 -5.41 -10.58
CA GLY A 89 2.73 -5.68 -11.90
C GLY A 89 3.71 -5.61 -13.08
N SER A 90 4.75 -6.45 -13.09
CA SER A 90 5.37 -6.85 -14.37
C SER A 90 5.77 -8.33 -14.37
N CYS A 91 4.84 -9.21 -14.01
CA CYS A 91 4.96 -10.63 -14.32
C CYS A 91 4.42 -10.88 -15.75
N ASN A 92 5.15 -10.42 -16.77
CA ASN A 92 4.84 -10.71 -18.17
C ASN A 92 5.93 -11.61 -18.77
N VAL A 93 5.67 -12.92 -18.81
CA VAL A 93 6.07 -13.97 -19.79
C VAL A 93 7.56 -14.11 -20.20
N LYS A 94 8.48 -13.23 -19.79
CA LYS A 94 9.92 -13.29 -20.09
C LYS A 94 10.75 -12.95 -18.86
N GLY A 95 10.84 -13.90 -17.93
CA GLY A 95 12.06 -14.24 -17.18
C GLY A 95 12.81 -13.18 -16.35
N SER A 96 12.29 -11.97 -16.14
CA SER A 96 12.97 -10.97 -15.29
C SER A 96 11.98 -10.20 -14.43
N SER A 97 11.71 -10.73 -13.24
CA SER A 97 10.92 -10.07 -12.19
C SER A 97 11.79 -9.04 -11.47
N ASN A 98 12.03 -7.89 -12.08
CA ASN A 98 12.62 -6.76 -11.35
C ASN A 98 11.49 -5.94 -10.73
N ASN A 99 11.07 -6.32 -9.52
CA ASN A 99 10.23 -5.47 -8.68
C ASN A 99 10.96 -4.14 -8.50
N LYS A 100 10.52 -3.09 -9.21
CA LYS A 100 11.15 -1.78 -9.12
C LYS A 100 10.73 -1.16 -7.80
N ILE A 101 11.68 -1.11 -6.87
CA ILE A 101 11.53 -0.44 -5.58
C ILE A 101 12.03 0.99 -5.75
N SER A 102 11.18 1.96 -5.44
CA SER A 102 11.57 3.38 -5.38
C SER A 102 11.28 3.91 -3.98
N ASN A 103 12.30 4.44 -3.32
CA ASN A 103 12.21 4.98 -1.96
C ASN A 103 12.35 6.49 -1.99
N PHE A 104 11.46 7.17 -1.28
CA PHE A 104 11.45 8.61 -1.09
C PHE A 104 11.33 8.93 0.38
N HIS A 105 11.86 10.08 0.78
CA HIS A 105 11.52 10.72 2.04
C HIS A 105 10.44 11.75 1.80
N PHE A 106 9.58 11.96 2.80
CA PHE A 106 8.57 13.00 2.73
C PHE A 106 8.59 13.94 3.94
N LYS A 107 8.23 15.20 3.68
CA LYS A 107 7.98 16.22 4.71
C LYS A 107 6.58 16.76 4.51
N VAL A 108 5.74 16.59 5.53
CA VAL A 108 4.38 17.17 5.54
C VAL A 108 4.48 18.62 6.01
N LYS A 109 3.97 19.54 5.21
CA LYS A 109 3.82 20.96 5.53
C LYS A 109 2.34 21.25 5.82
N GLU A 110 2.04 22.48 6.20
CA GLU A 110 0.67 22.90 6.55
C GLU A 110 -0.35 22.60 5.45
N ASN A 111 0.00 22.82 4.17
CA ASN A 111 -0.90 22.66 3.02
C ASN A 111 -0.31 21.81 1.88
N SER A 112 0.84 21.17 2.08
CA SER A 112 1.49 20.39 1.03
C SER A 112 2.35 19.26 1.58
N VAL A 113 2.73 18.34 0.71
CA VAL A 113 3.72 17.30 1.01
C VAL A 113 4.88 17.44 0.03
N GLU A 114 6.09 17.49 0.54
CA GLU A 114 7.32 17.46 -0.28
C GLU A 114 7.92 16.07 -0.25
N TYR A 115 8.37 15.62 -1.43
CA TYR A 115 9.03 14.33 -1.61
C TYR A 115 10.44 14.56 -2.15
N PHE A 116 11.42 13.86 -1.59
CA PHE A 116 12.82 13.97 -2.00
C PHE A 116 13.53 12.63 -1.85
N TYR A 117 14.62 12.44 -2.60
CA TYR A 117 15.40 11.23 -2.49
C TYR A 117 16.16 11.19 -1.15
N PRO A 118 16.29 10.00 -0.52
CA PRO A 118 17.17 9.83 0.63
C PRO A 118 18.60 10.24 0.27
N GLY A 119 19.27 10.98 1.16
CA GLY A 119 20.67 11.33 0.96
C GLY A 119 21.56 10.10 0.94
N THR A 120 22.56 10.08 0.05
CA THR A 120 23.61 9.06 0.06
C THR A 120 24.70 9.48 1.05
N ARG A 121 25.07 8.61 1.99
CA ARG A 121 26.32 8.80 2.75
C ARG A 121 27.50 8.58 1.81
N THR A 122 28.12 9.66 1.34
CA THR A 122 29.47 9.63 0.73
C THR A 122 30.51 9.87 1.81
#